data_AF-A0A511HGD5-F1
#
_entry.id   AF-A0A511HGD5-F1
#
_cell.length_a   1.000
_cell.length_b   1.000
_cell.length_c   1.000
_cell.angle_alpha   90.00
_cell.angle_beta   90.00
_cell.angle_gamma   90.00
#
_symmetry.space_group_name_H-M   'P 1'
#
loop_
_entity.id
_entity.type
_entity.pdbx_description
1 polymer ?
#
loop_
_entity_poly.entity_id
_entity_poly.type
_entity_poly.pdbx_seq_one_letter_code
_entity_poly.pdbx_strand_id
1 'polypeptide(L)'
;MIARRIALIATLVLALPAVAQSQARTYSVKKDASSLTYKLKHKLHEVVGKAPPSDGKARLLPDGTLQVAVRANVKDFDSGNANRDAHMLETTDAARFPIIDFKGVATGVKPPTSFPAKVPVKVKGQLTFHGVKKTVEIPMTVLFKSEKEAVAEGSFDISLDAYNVNRPSLLMVKVDDVLVLEPKLVFEVEGT
;
A
#
# COMPACT_ATOMS: atom_id res chain seq x y z
N MET A 1 -39.12 25.64 68.63
CA MET A 1 -38.65 24.25 68.44
C MET A 1 -39.40 23.67 67.24
N ILE A 2 -38.92 23.84 66.00
CA ILE A 2 -37.94 23.01 65.27
C ILE A 2 -38.30 21.52 65.26
N ALA A 3 -38.75 21.05 64.10
CA ALA A 3 -38.38 19.73 63.58
C ALA A 3 -38.36 19.83 62.04
N ARG A 4 -37.15 20.02 61.48
CA ARG A 4 -36.88 20.06 60.04
C ARG A 4 -36.93 18.64 59.47
N ARG A 5 -37.76 18.44 58.44
CA ARG A 5 -37.80 17.23 57.62
C ARG A 5 -36.57 17.23 56.71
N ILE A 6 -35.68 16.26 56.87
CA ILE A 6 -34.57 16.01 55.95
C ILE A 6 -35.06 14.95 54.97
N ALA A 7 -35.38 15.39 53.75
CA ALA A 7 -35.60 14.46 52.63
C ALA A 7 -34.23 14.15 52.01
N LEU A 8 -33.80 12.89 52.12
CA LEU A 8 -32.59 12.38 51.49
C LEU A 8 -32.92 12.07 50.02
N ILE A 9 -32.43 12.88 49.08
CA ILE A 9 -32.49 12.57 47.65
C ILE A 9 -31.23 11.76 47.31
N ALA A 10 -31.40 10.46 47.08
CA ALA A 10 -30.34 9.59 46.59
C ALA A 10 -30.22 9.75 45.06
N THR A 11 -29.17 10.43 44.61
CA THR A 11 -28.87 10.56 43.18
C THR A 11 -28.17 9.30 42.68
N LEU A 12 -28.90 8.43 41.98
CA LEU A 12 -28.35 7.25 41.32
C LEU A 12 -27.61 7.68 40.05
N VAL A 13 -26.28 7.71 40.09
CA VAL A 13 -25.43 7.93 38.90
C VAL A 13 -25.41 6.62 38.10
N LEU A 14 -26.19 6.56 37.02
CA LEU A 14 -26.10 5.49 36.02
C LEU A 14 -24.76 5.63 35.28
N ALA A 15 -23.78 4.79 35.64
CA ALA A 15 -22.55 4.63 34.87
C ALA A 15 -22.90 3.92 33.55
N LEU A 16 -23.06 4.69 32.47
CA LEU A 16 -23.16 4.13 31.13
C LEU A 16 -21.82 3.43 30.80
N PRO A 17 -21.83 2.18 30.31
CA PRO A 17 -20.61 1.55 29.84
C PRO A 17 -20.08 2.36 28.65
N ALA A 18 -18.86 2.89 28.79
CA ALA A 18 -18.15 3.51 27.69
C ALA A 18 -17.89 2.42 26.65
N VAL A 19 -18.66 2.42 25.56
CA VAL A 19 -18.37 1.59 24.40
C VAL A 19 -17.01 2.05 23.89
N ALA A 20 -15.99 1.20 24.01
CA ALA A 20 -14.67 1.47 23.46
C ALA A 20 -14.80 1.56 21.94
N GLN A 21 -14.98 2.77 21.41
CA GLN A 21 -14.86 3.01 19.98
C GLN A 21 -13.41 2.73 19.60
N SER A 22 -13.21 1.63 18.86
CA SER A 22 -11.95 1.38 18.18
C SER A 22 -11.59 2.64 17.40
N GLN A 23 -10.39 3.19 17.63
CA GLN A 23 -9.93 4.38 16.95
C GLN A 23 -9.32 4.00 15.60
N ALA A 24 -9.34 4.95 14.65
CA ALA A 24 -8.62 4.76 13.39
C ALA A 24 -7.12 4.58 13.67
N ARG A 25 -6.49 3.61 13.00
CA ARG A 25 -5.05 3.37 13.08
C ARG A 25 -4.38 3.89 11.81
N THR A 26 -3.38 4.75 11.97
CA THR A 26 -2.56 5.22 10.87
C THR A 26 -1.22 4.52 10.89
N TYR A 27 -0.75 4.12 9.73
CA TYR A 27 0.52 3.46 9.52
C TYR A 27 1.38 4.24 8.53
N SER A 28 2.67 4.25 8.75
CA SER A 28 3.71 4.76 7.84
C SER A 28 4.58 3.61 7.35
N VAL A 29 5.03 3.69 6.09
CA VAL A 29 5.89 2.65 5.50
C VAL A 29 7.32 2.76 6.03
N LYS A 30 7.92 1.62 6.41
CA LYS A 30 9.37 1.49 6.61
C LYS A 30 10.03 1.31 5.25
N LYS A 31 10.61 2.38 4.70
CA LYS A 31 11.19 2.35 3.34
C LYS A 31 12.30 1.29 3.21
N ASP A 32 13.22 1.25 4.16
CA ASP A 32 14.38 0.33 4.14
C ASP A 32 14.02 -1.15 4.34
N ALA A 33 12.84 -1.42 4.90
CA ALA A 33 12.32 -2.77 5.07
C ALA A 33 11.33 -3.18 3.97
N SER A 34 11.05 -2.27 3.03
CA SER A 34 10.05 -2.44 1.97
C SER A 34 10.71 -2.52 0.60
N SER A 35 10.06 -3.18 -0.34
CA SER A 35 10.51 -3.30 -1.73
C SER A 35 9.33 -3.34 -2.68
N LEU A 36 9.47 -2.61 -3.79
CA LEU A 36 8.60 -2.67 -4.95
C LEU A 36 9.40 -3.35 -6.05
N THR A 37 8.91 -4.50 -6.53
CA THR A 37 9.57 -5.26 -7.58
C THR A 37 8.73 -5.21 -8.85
N TYR A 38 9.37 -5.02 -10.01
CA TYR A 38 8.75 -5.32 -11.30
C TYR A 38 9.43 -6.53 -11.94
N LYS A 39 8.68 -7.28 -12.75
CA LYS A 39 9.19 -8.33 -13.63
C LYS A 39 8.68 -8.10 -15.04
N LEU A 40 9.60 -8.09 -16.00
CA LEU A 40 9.34 -7.87 -17.41
C LEU A 40 9.99 -8.99 -18.23
N LYS A 41 9.23 -9.62 -19.10
CA LYS A 41 9.72 -10.73 -19.92
C LYS A 41 10.12 -10.28 -21.32
N HIS A 42 11.18 -10.88 -21.84
CA HIS A 42 11.62 -10.78 -23.24
C HIS A 42 12.04 -12.17 -23.71
N LYS A 43 11.18 -12.86 -24.47
CA LYS A 43 11.37 -14.23 -24.97
C LYS A 43 11.92 -15.21 -23.91
N LEU A 44 13.25 -15.38 -23.85
CA LEU A 44 13.96 -16.35 -23.01
C LEU A 44 14.54 -15.73 -21.72
N HIS A 45 14.33 -14.44 -21.47
CA HIS A 45 14.88 -13.73 -20.33
C HIS A 45 13.81 -12.94 -19.58
N GLU A 46 13.97 -12.88 -18.26
CA GLU A 46 13.21 -12.01 -17.38
C GLU A 46 14.12 -10.92 -16.84
N VAL A 47 13.64 -9.69 -16.88
CA VAL A 47 14.23 -8.53 -16.22
C VAL A 47 13.48 -8.32 -14.92
N VAL A 48 14.22 -8.27 -13.83
CA VAL A 48 13.69 -7.94 -12.50
C VAL A 48 14.34 -6.65 -12.04
N GLY A 49 13.54 -5.67 -11.66
CA GLY A 49 14.04 -4.44 -11.04
C GLY A 49 13.34 -4.15 -9.73
N LYS A 50 14.05 -3.52 -8.80
CA LYS A 50 13.58 -3.26 -7.43
C LYS A 50 13.86 -1.84 -7.00
N ALA A 51 12.93 -1.26 -6.25
CA ALA A 51 13.10 0.02 -5.58
C ALA A 51 12.49 -0.03 -4.17
N PRO A 52 13.00 0.75 -3.19
CA PRO A 52 12.21 1.08 -2.01
C PRO A 52 11.04 2.00 -2.41
N PRO A 53 9.94 2.02 -1.65
CA PRO A 53 8.94 3.07 -1.79
C PRO A 53 9.54 4.43 -1.38
N SER A 54 9.18 5.50 -2.09
CA SER A 54 9.60 6.87 -1.74
C SER A 54 8.75 7.47 -0.62
N ASP A 55 7.49 7.04 -0.51
CA ASP A 55 6.57 7.37 0.58
C ASP A 55 5.45 6.32 0.67
N GLY A 56 4.77 6.23 1.80
CA GLY A 56 3.66 5.31 1.96
C GLY A 56 2.92 5.47 3.29
N LYS A 57 1.60 5.53 3.21
CA LYS A 57 0.70 5.57 4.37
C LYS A 57 -0.48 4.62 4.19
N ALA A 58 -0.94 4.06 5.30
CA ALA A 58 -2.19 3.35 5.36
C ALA A 58 -3.02 3.84 6.55
N ARG A 59 -4.34 3.93 6.39
CA ARG A 59 -5.26 4.31 7.46
C ARG A 59 -6.38 3.29 7.52
N LEU A 60 -6.46 2.58 8.64
CA LEU A 60 -7.53 1.65 8.90
C LEU A 60 -8.57 2.29 9.81
N LEU A 61 -9.78 2.43 9.29
CA LEU A 61 -10.91 2.99 10.01
C LEU A 61 -11.65 1.92 10.83
N PRO A 62 -12.42 2.33 11.85
CA PRO A 62 -13.11 1.38 12.75
C PRO A 62 -14.17 0.52 12.07
N ASP A 63 -14.70 0.98 10.93
CA ASP A 63 -15.67 0.26 10.10
C ASP A 63 -15.02 -0.82 9.21
N GLY A 64 -13.69 -0.97 9.27
CA GLY A 64 -12.92 -1.88 8.43
C GLY A 64 -12.56 -1.32 7.05
N THR A 65 -12.79 -0.02 6.81
CA THR A 65 -12.30 0.67 5.62
C THR A 65 -10.80 0.93 5.75
N LEU A 66 -10.02 0.36 4.84
CA LEU A 66 -8.57 0.56 4.73
C LEU A 66 -8.29 1.51 3.56
N GLN A 67 -7.67 2.65 3.84
CA GLN A 67 -7.18 3.60 2.83
C GLN A 67 -5.67 3.46 2.72
N VAL A 68 -5.13 3.41 1.50
CA VAL A 68 -3.69 3.25 1.26
C VAL A 68 -3.21 4.24 0.21
N ALA A 69 -2.07 4.86 0.44
CA ALA A 69 -1.34 5.64 -0.55
C ALA A 69 0.14 5.24 -0.54
N VAL A 70 0.72 4.95 -1.70
CA VAL A 70 2.14 4.56 -1.84
C VAL A 70 2.73 5.27 -3.04
N ARG A 71 3.96 5.74 -2.91
CA ARG A 71 4.73 6.36 -3.99
C ARG A 71 6.05 5.67 -4.20
N ALA A 72 6.53 5.73 -5.44
CA ALA A 72 7.89 5.33 -5.80
C ALA A 72 8.47 6.34 -6.78
N ASN A 73 9.79 6.50 -6.77
CA ASN A 73 10.48 7.25 -7.82
C ASN A 73 10.93 6.26 -8.89
N VAL A 74 10.68 6.58 -10.16
CA VAL A 74 11.10 5.71 -11.28
C VAL A 74 12.62 5.52 -11.28
N LYS A 75 13.37 6.57 -10.96
CA LYS A 75 14.84 6.56 -10.89
C LYS A 75 15.46 5.65 -9.83
N ASP A 76 14.69 5.19 -8.85
CA ASP A 76 15.20 4.39 -7.74
C ASP A 76 15.11 2.87 -8.06
N PHE A 77 14.55 2.50 -9.21
CA PHE A 77 14.51 1.11 -9.64
C PHE A 77 15.86 0.66 -10.22
N ASP A 78 16.42 -0.37 -9.58
CA ASP A 78 17.68 -1.01 -9.96
C ASP A 78 17.41 -2.43 -10.44
N SER A 79 17.85 -2.75 -11.66
CA SER A 79 17.76 -4.10 -12.23
C SER A 79 19.07 -4.88 -12.15
N GLY A 80 20.11 -4.31 -11.53
CA GLY A 80 21.47 -4.82 -11.51
C GLY A 80 22.24 -4.56 -12.82
N ASN A 81 21.72 -3.71 -13.71
CA ASN A 81 22.37 -3.34 -14.97
C ASN A 81 22.17 -1.86 -15.29
N ALA A 82 23.21 -1.06 -15.05
CA ALA A 82 23.16 0.39 -15.20
C ALA A 82 22.73 0.87 -16.60
N ASN A 83 23.13 0.18 -17.67
CA ASN A 83 22.73 0.55 -19.04
C ASN A 83 21.22 0.32 -19.25
N ARG A 84 20.69 -0.78 -18.70
CA ARG A 84 19.26 -1.09 -18.76
C ARG A 84 18.45 -0.12 -17.91
N ASP A 85 18.97 0.24 -16.73
CA ASP A 85 18.29 1.18 -15.83
C ASP A 85 18.25 2.57 -16.45
N ALA A 86 19.36 3.05 -17.05
CA ALA A 86 19.37 4.29 -17.82
C ALA A 86 18.35 4.29 -18.97
N HIS A 87 18.29 3.21 -19.74
CA HIS A 87 17.32 3.09 -20.83
C HIS A 87 15.87 3.00 -20.34
N MET A 88 15.64 2.40 -19.16
CA MET A 88 14.33 2.39 -18.52
C MET A 88 13.89 3.82 -18.17
N LEU A 89 14.78 4.68 -17.68
CA LEU A 89 14.45 6.08 -17.39
C LEU A 89 14.04 6.85 -18.65
N GLU A 90 14.71 6.62 -19.77
CA GLU A 90 14.35 7.20 -21.07
C GLU A 90 12.99 6.70 -21.54
N THR A 91 12.80 5.37 -21.51
CA THR A 91 11.58 4.71 -22.00
C THR A 91 10.33 5.10 -21.23
N THR A 92 10.48 5.36 -19.94
CA THR A 92 9.41 5.76 -19.03
C THR A 92 9.27 7.28 -18.91
N ASP A 93 9.99 8.06 -19.74
CA ASP A 93 10.01 9.52 -19.69
C ASP A 93 10.20 10.03 -18.25
N ALA A 94 11.10 9.41 -17.48
CA ALA A 94 11.22 9.65 -16.03
C ALA A 94 11.54 11.12 -15.68
N ALA A 95 12.15 11.87 -16.60
CA ALA A 95 12.35 13.31 -16.45
C ALA A 95 11.03 14.10 -16.42
N ARG A 96 9.99 13.63 -17.12
CA ARG A 96 8.64 14.22 -17.18
C ARG A 96 7.69 13.59 -16.17
N PHE A 97 7.81 12.27 -15.95
CA PHE A 97 6.95 11.48 -15.07
C PHE A 97 7.77 10.74 -13.99
N PRO A 98 8.42 11.47 -13.07
CA PRO A 98 9.37 10.86 -12.13
C PRO A 98 8.74 9.98 -11.05
N ILE A 99 7.44 10.13 -10.81
CA ILE A 99 6.73 9.51 -9.68
C ILE A 99 5.68 8.51 -10.18
N ILE A 100 5.70 7.34 -9.57
CA ILE A 100 4.60 6.37 -9.60
C ILE A 100 3.77 6.60 -8.33
N ASP A 101 2.45 6.77 -8.47
CA ASP A 101 1.54 7.05 -7.35
C ASP A 101 0.39 6.04 -7.36
N PHE A 102 0.18 5.36 -6.25
CA PHE A 102 -0.96 4.49 -6.02
C PHE A 102 -1.81 5.01 -4.86
N LYS A 103 -3.13 5.06 -5.07
CA LYS A 103 -4.12 5.35 -4.03
C LYS A 103 -5.27 4.37 -4.11
N GLY A 104 -5.53 3.64 -3.03
CA GLY A 104 -6.52 2.58 -3.01
C GLY A 104 -7.31 2.48 -1.72
N VAL A 105 -8.41 1.73 -1.81
CA VAL A 105 -9.32 1.44 -0.71
C VAL A 105 -9.63 -0.05 -0.70
N ALA A 106 -9.68 -0.64 0.49
CA ALA A 106 -10.30 -1.94 0.76
C ALA A 106 -11.39 -1.77 1.82
N THR A 107 -12.39 -2.64 1.80
CA THR A 107 -13.48 -2.64 2.79
C THR A 107 -13.54 -3.98 3.52
N GLY A 108 -14.09 -3.99 4.73
CA GLY A 108 -14.25 -5.20 5.52
C GLY A 108 -12.93 -5.77 6.09
N VAL A 109 -11.86 -4.97 6.15
CA VAL A 109 -10.58 -5.38 6.73
C VAL A 109 -10.73 -5.45 8.25
N LYS A 110 -10.54 -6.64 8.82
CA LYS A 110 -10.58 -6.87 10.26
C LYS A 110 -9.18 -7.21 10.77
N PRO A 111 -8.55 -6.33 11.57
CA PRO A 111 -7.30 -6.67 12.24
C PRO A 111 -7.50 -7.89 13.12
N PRO A 112 -6.51 -8.81 13.17
CA PRO A 112 -6.56 -9.92 14.08
C PRO A 112 -6.39 -9.44 15.52
N THR A 113 -6.96 -10.18 16.47
CA THR A 113 -6.81 -9.95 17.92
C THR A 113 -5.68 -10.78 18.53
N SER A 114 -5.07 -11.67 17.75
CA SER A 114 -3.91 -12.48 18.10
C SER A 114 -2.86 -12.37 17.00
N PHE A 115 -1.58 -12.33 17.38
CA PHE A 115 -0.47 -12.12 16.46
C PHE A 115 0.57 -13.23 16.61
N PRO A 116 1.24 -13.66 15.52
CA PRO A 116 1.08 -13.18 14.15
C PRO A 116 -0.17 -13.76 13.46
N ALA A 117 -0.74 -13.04 12.50
CA ALA A 117 -1.85 -13.54 11.69
C ALA A 117 -1.86 -12.96 10.27
N LYS A 118 -2.28 -13.79 9.30
CA LYS A 118 -2.40 -13.42 7.88
C LYS A 118 -3.85 -13.12 7.54
N VAL A 119 -4.08 -12.00 6.86
CA VAL A 119 -5.40 -11.56 6.40
C VAL A 119 -5.32 -11.27 4.90
N PRO A 120 -6.13 -11.93 4.05
CA PRO A 120 -6.24 -11.55 2.65
C PRO A 120 -6.99 -10.21 2.55
N VAL A 121 -6.46 -9.29 1.76
CA VAL A 121 -7.03 -7.97 1.54
C VAL A 121 -7.02 -7.69 0.04
N LYS A 122 -8.15 -7.28 -0.50
CA LYS A 122 -8.27 -6.87 -1.90
C LYS A 122 -8.38 -5.36 -1.96
N VAL A 123 -7.35 -4.70 -2.48
CA VAL A 123 -7.29 -3.23 -2.55
C VAL A 123 -7.66 -2.80 -3.96
N LYS A 124 -8.67 -1.96 -4.11
CA LYS A 124 -9.04 -1.34 -5.39
C LYS A 124 -8.61 0.11 -5.39
N GLY A 125 -7.91 0.55 -6.41
CA GLY A 125 -7.32 1.89 -6.42
C GLY A 125 -6.95 2.42 -7.79
N GLN A 126 -6.49 3.66 -7.83
CA GLN A 126 -5.88 4.26 -9.01
C GLN A 126 -4.36 4.14 -8.93
N LEU A 127 -3.77 3.58 -9.98
CA LEU A 127 -2.33 3.62 -10.23
C LEU A 127 -2.05 4.68 -11.30
N THR A 128 -1.14 5.59 -10.99
CA THR A 128 -0.61 6.60 -11.91
C THR A 128 0.80 6.20 -12.29
N PHE A 129 1.02 5.95 -13.57
CA PHE A 129 2.34 5.62 -14.13
C PHE A 129 2.46 6.26 -15.52
N HIS A 130 3.63 6.83 -15.84
CA HIS A 130 3.86 7.47 -17.14
C HIS A 130 2.80 8.53 -17.50
N GLY A 131 2.33 9.28 -16.49
CA GLY A 131 1.27 10.30 -16.64
C GLY A 131 -0.15 9.76 -16.83
N VAL A 132 -0.33 8.44 -16.96
CA VAL A 132 -1.63 7.79 -17.19
C VAL A 132 -2.17 7.23 -15.87
N LYS A 133 -3.47 7.45 -15.61
CA LYS A 133 -4.19 6.89 -14.46
C LYS A 133 -5.07 5.73 -14.90
N LYS A 134 -4.97 4.60 -14.21
CA LYS A 134 -5.87 3.46 -14.40
C LYS A 134 -6.34 2.90 -13.07
N THR A 135 -7.54 2.32 -13.08
CA THR A 135 -8.04 1.57 -11.92
C THR A 135 -7.43 0.17 -11.95
N VAL A 136 -6.89 -0.28 -10.82
CA VAL A 136 -6.36 -1.62 -10.60
C VAL A 136 -6.98 -2.24 -9.35
N GLU A 137 -7.08 -3.56 -9.34
CA GLU A 137 -7.51 -4.34 -8.18
C GLU A 137 -6.37 -5.29 -7.80
N ILE A 138 -5.86 -5.15 -6.58
CA ILE A 138 -4.64 -5.80 -6.13
C ILE A 138 -4.98 -6.79 -5.02
N PRO A 139 -4.83 -8.11 -5.25
CA PRO A 139 -4.91 -9.10 -4.19
C PRO A 139 -3.64 -9.04 -3.33
N MET A 140 -3.81 -8.72 -2.06
CA MET A 140 -2.75 -8.62 -1.06
C MET A 140 -2.95 -9.66 0.04
N THR A 141 -1.85 -10.12 0.61
CA THR A 141 -1.81 -10.81 1.90
C THR A 141 -1.13 -9.92 2.92
N VAL A 142 -1.83 -9.58 3.99
CA VAL A 142 -1.30 -8.76 5.09
C VAL A 142 -0.97 -9.66 6.27
N LEU A 143 0.31 -9.77 6.59
CA LEU A 143 0.80 -10.38 7.83
C LEU A 143 0.87 -9.31 8.91
N PHE A 144 -0.06 -9.34 9.86
CA PHE A 144 0.04 -8.56 11.09
C PHE A 144 1.02 -9.29 12.03
N LYS A 145 2.21 -8.73 12.23
CA LYS A 145 3.23 -9.31 13.13
C LYS A 145 2.97 -8.96 14.58
N SER A 146 2.40 -7.78 14.82
CA SER A 146 2.01 -7.27 16.14
C SER A 146 0.89 -6.25 15.96
N GLU A 147 0.45 -5.62 17.06
CA GLU A 147 -0.46 -4.48 17.00
C GLU A 147 0.13 -3.27 16.26
N LYS A 148 1.47 -3.19 16.20
CA LYS A 148 2.21 -2.04 15.68
C LYS A 148 2.81 -2.26 14.29
N GLU A 149 3.09 -3.50 13.89
CA GLU A 149 3.75 -3.80 12.62
C GLU A 149 2.94 -4.77 11.75
N ALA A 150 2.80 -4.43 10.46
CA ALA A 150 2.22 -5.29 9.44
C ALA A 150 3.10 -5.34 8.18
N VAL A 151 3.08 -6.48 7.48
CA VAL A 151 3.75 -6.66 6.18
C VAL A 151 2.70 -7.01 5.14
N ALA A 152 2.57 -6.20 4.10
CA ALA A 152 1.65 -6.41 3.00
C ALA A 152 2.43 -6.87 1.75
N GLU A 153 2.09 -8.05 1.24
CA GLU A 153 2.68 -8.63 0.03
C GLU A 153 1.58 -8.88 -1.01
N GLY A 154 1.88 -8.66 -2.29
CA GLY A 154 0.93 -8.94 -3.38
C GLY A 154 1.63 -9.11 -4.72
N SER A 155 0.82 -9.44 -5.74
CA SER A 155 1.27 -9.54 -7.12
C SER A 155 0.09 -9.18 -8.04
N PHE A 156 0.34 -8.32 -9.02
CA PHE A 156 -0.65 -7.91 -10.00
C PHE A 156 0.01 -7.43 -11.29
N ASP A 157 -0.73 -7.50 -12.39
CA ASP A 157 -0.23 -7.19 -13.72
C ASP A 157 -0.74 -5.84 -14.20
N ILE A 158 0.11 -5.15 -14.96
CA ILE A 158 -0.29 -4.00 -15.77
C ILE A 158 0.18 -4.17 -17.22
N SER A 159 -0.39 -3.39 -18.13
CA SER A 159 0.01 -3.34 -19.55
C SER A 159 0.85 -2.08 -19.79
N LEU A 160 2.06 -2.22 -20.32
CA LEU A 160 2.92 -1.09 -20.68
C LEU A 160 2.25 -0.19 -21.72
N ASP A 161 1.62 -0.78 -22.73
CA ASP A 161 0.90 -0.06 -23.78
C ASP A 161 -0.31 0.71 -23.19
N ALA A 162 -1.02 0.15 -22.21
CA ALA A 162 -2.15 0.83 -21.56
C ALA A 162 -1.75 2.08 -20.76
N TYR A 163 -0.47 2.18 -20.37
CA TYR A 163 0.15 3.38 -19.76
C TYR A 163 0.98 4.17 -20.77
N ASN A 164 0.83 3.93 -22.07
CA ASN A 164 1.54 4.59 -23.17
C ASN A 164 3.07 4.48 -23.08
N VAL A 165 3.60 3.44 -22.45
CA VAL A 165 5.05 3.21 -22.39
C VAL A 165 5.50 2.52 -23.67
N ASN A 166 6.44 3.13 -24.39
CA ASN A 166 6.97 2.57 -25.62
C ASN A 166 7.86 1.37 -25.33
N ARG A 167 7.33 0.16 -25.53
CA ARG A 167 8.05 -1.09 -25.25
C ARG A 167 9.41 -1.17 -25.98
N PRO A 168 10.54 -1.30 -25.24
CA PRO A 168 11.85 -1.50 -25.84
C PRO A 168 11.88 -2.76 -26.70
N SER A 169 12.77 -2.77 -27.69
CA SER A 169 12.94 -3.90 -28.59
C SER A 169 14.39 -4.30 -28.75
N LEU A 170 14.63 -5.59 -28.86
CA LEU A 170 15.93 -6.17 -29.18
C LEU A 170 15.77 -7.12 -30.37
N LEU A 171 16.58 -6.92 -31.41
CA LEU A 171 16.49 -7.66 -32.68
C LEU A 171 15.06 -7.65 -33.27
N MET A 172 14.43 -6.46 -33.30
CA MET A 172 13.06 -6.22 -33.76
C MET A 172 11.95 -6.92 -32.95
N VAL A 173 12.27 -7.49 -31.79
CA VAL A 173 11.28 -8.12 -30.92
C VAL A 173 11.14 -7.29 -29.65
N LYS A 174 9.92 -6.80 -29.43
CA LYS A 174 9.54 -6.06 -28.23
C LYS A 174 9.54 -6.95 -27.00
N VAL A 175 9.76 -6.34 -25.84
CA VAL A 175 9.39 -6.93 -24.55
C VAL A 175 7.88 -7.20 -24.50
N ASP A 176 7.49 -8.11 -23.61
CA ASP A 176 6.08 -8.39 -23.36
C ASP A 176 5.35 -7.12 -22.89
N ASP A 177 4.07 -7.02 -23.24
CA ASP A 177 3.24 -5.91 -22.78
C ASP A 177 2.93 -6.00 -21.28
N VAL A 178 2.85 -7.23 -20.75
CA VAL A 178 2.58 -7.48 -19.34
C VAL A 178 3.82 -7.13 -18.52
N LEU A 179 3.63 -6.23 -17.56
CA LEU A 179 4.56 -5.94 -16.48
C LEU A 179 3.96 -6.45 -15.16
N VAL A 180 4.62 -7.41 -14.53
CA VAL A 180 4.20 -7.94 -13.24
C VAL A 180 4.77 -7.06 -12.14
N LEU A 181 3.93 -6.63 -11.19
CA LEU A 181 4.30 -5.80 -10.05
C LEU A 181 4.10 -6.58 -8.75
N GLU A 182 5.16 -6.65 -7.94
CA GLU A 182 5.18 -7.37 -6.67
C GLU A 182 5.58 -6.42 -5.53
N PRO A 183 4.61 -5.74 -4.90
CA PRO A 183 4.88 -4.95 -3.71
C PRO A 183 5.07 -5.83 -2.48
N LYS A 184 6.10 -5.51 -1.69
CA LYS A 184 6.31 -5.97 -0.31
C LYS A 184 6.53 -4.76 0.58
N LEU A 185 5.52 -4.39 1.35
CA LEU A 185 5.51 -3.15 2.13
C LEU A 185 5.41 -3.46 3.62
N VAL A 186 6.36 -2.95 4.40
CA VAL A 186 6.33 -3.02 5.86
C VAL A 186 5.78 -1.71 6.38
N PHE A 187 4.72 -1.80 7.19
CA PHE A 187 4.01 -0.67 7.77
C PHE A 187 4.11 -0.71 9.29
N GLU A 188 4.34 0.45 9.90
CA GLU A 188 4.30 0.66 11.34
C GLU A 188 3.29 1.71 11.74
N VAL A 189 2.63 1.52 12.88
CA VAL A 189 1.70 2.50 13.44
C VAL A 189 2.43 3.82 13.73
N GLU A 190 1.84 4.95 13.32
CA GLU A 190 2.39 6.27 13.63
C GLU A 190 2.24 6.60 15.12
N GLY A 191 3.25 7.27 15.70
CA GLY A 191 3.18 7.81 17.07
C GLY A 191 3.42 6.81 18.19
N THR A 192 4.11 5.69 17.91
CA THR A 192 4.53 4.71 18.92
C THR A 192 5.98 4.81 19.32
#